data_AF-A0A1V9XJ97-F1
#
_entry.id   AF-A0A1V9XJ97-F1
#
_cell.length_a   1.000
_cell.length_b   1.000
_cell.length_c   1.000
_cell.angle_alpha   90.00
_cell.angle_beta   90.00
_cell.angle_gamma   90.00
#
_symmetry.space_group_name_H-M   'P 1'
#
loop_
_entity.id
_entity.type
_entity.pdbx_description
1 polymer ?
#
loop_
_entity_poly.entity_id
_entity_poly.type
_entity_poly.pdbx_seq_one_letter_code
_entity_poly.pdbx_strand_id
1 'polypeptide(L)' 'MLRQQSLKLYRDILRSLRQLENKEQAKEIRQWARQDFECYRHIQDPEVIKMHLARGKLALKELHASLQLAK' A
#
# COMPACT_ATOMS: atom_id res chain seq x y z
N MET A 1 18.07 -3.87 -1.40
CA MET A 1 17.32 -3.14 -0.35
C MET A 1 15.93 -2.70 -0.80
N LEU A 2 15.78 -1.98 -1.94
CA LEU A 2 14.49 -1.41 -2.38
C LEU A 2 13.37 -2.46 -2.58
N ARG A 3 13.66 -3.60 -3.21
CA ARG A 3 12.69 -4.70 -3.36
C ARG A 3 12.08 -5.15 -2.02
N GLN A 4 12.90 -5.27 -0.97
CA GLN A 4 12.42 -5.65 0.36
C GLN A 4 11.54 -4.56 0.97
N GLN A 5 11.86 -3.28 0.75
CA GLN A 5 11.02 -2.16 1.18
C GLN A 5 9.66 -2.17 0.47
N SER A 6 9.62 -2.42 -0.84
CA SER A 6 8.37 -2.53 -1.60
C SER A 6 7.51 -3.68 -1.08
N LEU A 7 8.10 -4.87 -0.89
CA LEU A 7 7.37 -6.03 -0.34
C LEU A 7 6.93 -5.83 1.11
N LYS A 8 7.67 -5.05 1.91
CA LYS A 8 7.25 -4.69 3.26
C LYS A 8 6.03 -3.77 3.20
N LEU A 9 6.10 -2.70 2.41
CA LEU A 9 5.01 -1.75 2.24
C LEU A 9 3.71 -2.45 1.77
N TYR A 10 3.82 -3.32 0.75
CA TYR A 10 2.69 -4.11 0.27
C TYR A 10 2.02 -4.93 1.39
N ARG A 11 2.82 -5.65 2.18
CA ARG A 11 2.31 -6.45 3.31
C ARG A 11 1.68 -5.59 4.40
N ASP A 12 2.24 -4.43 4.69
CA ASP A 12 1.72 -3.51 5.70
C ASP A 12 0.37 -2.91 5.28
N ILE A 13 0.19 -2.59 3.98
CA ILE A 13 -1.11 -2.23 3.41
C ILE A 13 -2.11 -3.37 3.64
N LEU A 14 -1.79 -4.59 3.21
CA LEU A 14 -2.70 -5.74 3.35
C LEU A 14 -3.08 -6.07 4.80
N ARG A 15 -2.17 -5.87 5.76
CA ARG A 15 -2.45 -6.03 7.19
C ARG A 15 -3.43 -4.99 7.69
N SER A 16 -3.29 -3.75 7.24
CA SER A 16 -4.15 -2.63 7.64
C SER A 16 -5.59 -2.84 7.20
N LEU A 17 -5.79 -3.41 6.01
CA LEU A 17 -7.12 -3.76 5.49
C LEU A 17 -7.86 -4.81 6.33
N ARG A 18 -7.19 -5.56 7.20
CA ARG A 18 -7.86 -6.51 8.10
C ARG A 18 -8.66 -5.80 9.20
N GLN A 19 -8.32 -4.56 9.50
CA GLN A 19 -8.97 -3.73 10.51
C GLN A 19 -10.24 -3.05 9.97
N LEU A 20 -10.46 -3.07 8.65
CA LEU A 20 -11.70 -2.57 8.05
C LEU A 20 -12.87 -3.50 8.41
N GLU A 21 -13.94 -2.92 8.93
CA GLU A 21 -15.22 -3.60 9.13
C GLU A 21 -15.88 -3.90 7.78
N ASN A 22 -15.89 -2.91 6.87
CA ASN A 22 -16.40 -3.06 5.52
C ASN A 22 -15.48 -3.95 4.66
N LYS A 23 -15.90 -5.20 4.44
CA LYS A 23 -15.12 -6.20 3.71
C LYS A 23 -15.07 -5.97 2.20
N GLU A 24 -16.12 -5.36 1.62
CA GLU A 24 -16.09 -5.00 0.20
C GLU A 24 -15.10 -3.87 -0.06
N GLN A 25 -15.10 -2.83 0.78
CA GLN A 25 -14.09 -1.77 0.71
C GLN A 25 -12.66 -2.33 0.87
N ALA A 26 -12.45 -3.25 1.82
CA ALA A 26 -11.17 -3.90 2.01
C ALA A 26 -10.72 -4.73 0.79
N LYS A 27 -11.68 -5.34 0.08
CA LYS A 27 -11.44 -6.12 -1.14
C LYS A 27 -11.07 -5.22 -2.31
N GLU A 28 -11.76 -4.10 -2.48
CA GLU A 28 -11.43 -3.09 -3.48
C GLU A 28 -10.02 -2.54 -3.28
N ILE A 29 -9.70 -2.05 -2.08
CA ILE A 29 -8.36 -1.49 -1.81
C ILE A 29 -7.27 -2.54 -2.01
N ARG A 30 -7.53 -3.81 -1.65
CA ARG A 30 -6.60 -4.92 -1.91
C ARG A 30 -6.34 -5.11 -3.39
N GLN A 31 -7.38 -5.07 -4.23
CA GLN A 31 -7.26 -5.23 -5.67
C GLN A 31 -6.47 -4.08 -6.29
N TRP A 32 -6.78 -2.85 -5.90
CA TRP A 32 -6.07 -1.65 -6.34
C TRP A 32 -4.59 -1.69 -5.95
N ALA A 33 -4.29 -2.00 -4.67
CA ALA A 33 -2.91 -2.12 -4.22
C ALA A 33 -2.15 -3.22 -4.96
N ARG A 34 -2.80 -4.33 -5.30
CA ARG A 34 -2.16 -5.39 -6.10
C ARG A 34 -1.86 -4.91 -7.52
N GLN A 35 -2.83 -4.27 -8.18
CA GLN A 35 -2.66 -3.75 -9.54
C GLN A 35 -1.53 -2.71 -9.58
N ASP A 36 -1.50 -1.78 -8.63
CA ASP A 36 -0.49 -0.73 -8.56
C ASP A 36 0.94 -1.30 -8.48
N PHE A 37 1.16 -2.30 -7.62
CA PHE A 37 2.47 -2.95 -7.48
C PHE A 37 2.85 -3.79 -8.71
N GLU A 38 1.89 -4.43 -9.40
CA GLU A 38 2.18 -5.16 -10.64
C GLU A 38 2.48 -4.20 -11.81
N CYS A 39 1.74 -3.08 -11.93
CA CYS A 39 1.98 -2.06 -12.95
C CYS A 39 3.42 -1.50 -12.89
N TYR A 40 3.94 -1.30 -11.68
CA TYR A 40 5.28 -0.74 -11.47
C TYR A 40 6.38 -1.78 -11.24
N ARG A 41 6.07 -3.07 -11.36
CA ARG A 41 7.02 -4.17 -11.10
C ARG A 41 8.26 -4.14 -11.98
N HIS A 42 8.14 -3.57 -13.18
CA HIS A 42 9.21 -3.52 -14.18
C HIS A 42 10.12 -2.29 -14.03
N ILE A 43 9.79 -1.35 -13.15
CA ILE A 43 10.62 -0.16 -12.92
C ILE A 43 11.96 -0.59 -12.33
N GLN A 44 13.04 -0.17 -12.98
CA GLN A 44 14.42 -0.43 -12.54
C GLN A 44 15.11 0.81 -11.98
N ASP A 45 14.59 2.00 -12.27
CA ASP A 45 15.14 3.27 -11.77
C ASP A 45 14.97 3.37 -10.24
N PRO A 46 16.07 3.38 -9.46
CA PRO A 46 16.03 3.47 -8.01
C PRO A 46 15.33 4.72 -7.48
N GLU A 47 15.43 5.86 -8.15
CA GLU A 47 14.82 7.12 -7.71
C GLU A 47 13.32 7.10 -7.91
N VAL A 48 12.86 6.54 -9.03
CA VAL A 48 11.43 6.33 -9.27
C VAL A 48 10.87 5.34 -8.22
N ILE A 49 11.58 4.25 -7.93
CA ILE A 49 11.15 3.30 -6.89
C ILE A 49 11.06 3.97 -5.51
N LYS A 50 12.05 4.80 -5.15
CA LYS A 50 12.03 5.56 -3.88
C LYS A 50 10.85 6.53 -3.82
N MET A 51 10.54 7.22 -4.92
CA MET A 51 9.39 8.11 -5.01
C MET A 51 8.08 7.34 -4.78
N HIS A 52 7.87 6.20 -5.45
CA HIS A 52 6.70 5.37 -5.24
C HIS A 52 6.62 4.83 -3.81
N LEU A 53 7.75 4.43 -3.21
CA LEU A 53 7.80 4.04 -1.79
C LEU A 53 7.39 5.17 -0.85
N ALA A 54 7.85 6.40 -1.09
CA ALA A 54 7.49 7.56 -0.28
C ALA A 54 5.99 7.85 -0.38
N ARG A 55 5.44 7.86 -1.61
CA ARG A 55 4.01 8.05 -1.86
C ARG A 55 3.17 6.96 -1.20
N GLY A 56 3.52 5.69 -1.36
CA GLY A 56 2.77 4.59 -0.76
C GLY A 56 2.84 4.56 0.77
N LYS A 57 3.96 4.99 1.38
CA LYS A 57 4.05 5.17 2.84
C LYS A 57 3.12 6.28 3.34
N LEU A 58 3.02 7.38 2.60
CA LEU A 58 2.09 8.46 2.93
C LEU A 58 0.64 7.97 2.85
N ALA A 59 0.26 7.30 1.75
CA ALA A 59 -1.06 6.71 1.58
C ALA A 59 -1.40 5.69 2.69
N LEU A 60 -0.44 4.88 3.14
CA LEU A 60 -0.64 3.96 4.26
C LEU A 60 -0.90 4.70 5.58
N LYS A 61 -0.18 5.81 5.83
CA LYS A 61 -0.41 6.65 7.02
C LYS A 61 -1.80 7.27 7.00
N GLU A 62 -2.25 7.75 5.84
CA GLU A 62 -3.59 8.30 5.65
C GLU A 62 -4.66 7.23 5.87
N LEU A 63 -4.46 6.03 5.31
CA LEU A 63 -5.34 4.88 5.56
C LEU A 63 -5.46 4.57 7.07
N HIS A 64 -4.34 4.57 7.80
CA HIS A 64 -4.37 4.38 9.26
C HIS A 64 -5.13 5.49 9.98
N ALA A 65 -4.94 6.76 9.59
CA ALA A 65 -5.66 7.88 10.19
C ALA A 65 -7.18 7.74 9.96
N SER A 66 -7.61 7.43 8.73
CA SER A 66 -9.02 7.20 8.41
C SER A 66 -9.60 6.02 9.19
N LEU A 67 -8.83 4.94 9.39
CA LEU A 67 -9.25 3.79 10.19
C LEU A 67 -9.43 4.12 11.68
N GLN A 68 -8.59 4.99 12.25
CA GLN A 68 -8.74 5.41 13.64
C GLN A 68 -9.95 6.33 13.83
N LEU A 69 -10.27 7.16 12.83
CA LEU A 69 -11.43 8.05 12.87
C LEU A 69 -12.76 7.33 12.63
N ALA A 70 -12.73 6.18 11.96
CA ALA A 70 -13.91 5.35 11.68
C ALA A 70 -14.28 4.38 12.82
N LYS A 71 -13.47 4.31 13.89
CA LYS A 71 -13.80 3.60 15.13
C LYS A 71 -14.61 4.48 16.06
#